data_AF-A0A134ABI5-F1
#
_entry.id   AF-A0A134ABI5-F1
#
_cell.length_a   1.000
_cell.length_b   1.000
_cell.length_c   1.000
_cell.angle_alpha   90.00
_cell.angle_beta   90.00
_cell.angle_gamma   90.00
#
_symmetry.space_group_name_H-M   'P 1'
#
loop_
_entity.id
_entity.type
_entity.pdbx_description
1 polymer ?
#
loop_
_entity_poly.entity_id
_entity_poly.type
_entity_poly.pdbx_seq_one_letter_code
_entity_poly.pdbx_strand_id
1 'polypeptide(L)'
;MPKSKKTIYQEKGIFAFSMDSVLLAAYGKAKGDMLDLGCGSGFLAMAAYDDATSVTAVDIEPKAVELLEKSAGENGMSMEIRCGDFRTLDLGTYDTIWTNPPFYKSSLQNKNVAVARAKHLDEDMRWFYEASKLLKPKGALYAVVDVAHFQDILVDLKEGNMTLTHLRPVYWREGEEARRILFTAVKGGGSFLHMARPLYIYEVDDYTEEVAGYYGR
;
A
#
# COMPACT_ATOMS: atom_id res chain seq x y z
N MET A 1 15.74 -1.91 3.24
CA MET A 1 14.61 -1.34 4.03
C MET A 1 15.14 -0.82 5.34
N PRO A 2 14.42 0.01 6.10
CA PRO A 2 15.06 0.62 7.23
C PRO A 2 15.49 -0.38 8.34
N LYS A 3 14.93 -1.60 8.37
CA LYS A 3 15.43 -2.72 9.20
C LYS A 3 16.24 -3.81 8.47
N SER A 4 16.19 -3.86 7.13
CA SER A 4 16.84 -4.94 6.35
C SER A 4 17.90 -4.35 5.42
N LYS A 5 19.06 -5.01 5.28
CA LYS A 5 20.14 -4.65 4.34
C LYS A 5 19.74 -4.86 2.86
N LYS A 6 18.49 -4.59 2.51
CA LYS A 6 17.94 -4.71 1.16
C LYS A 6 18.23 -3.45 0.35
N THR A 7 18.82 -3.62 -0.83
CA THR A 7 19.07 -2.55 -1.81
C THR A 7 17.78 -2.25 -2.57
N ILE A 8 17.37 -0.99 -2.67
CA ILE A 8 16.17 -0.61 -3.45
C ILE A 8 16.58 0.44 -4.47
N TYR A 9 16.35 0.15 -5.74
CA TYR A 9 16.57 1.08 -6.84
C TYR A 9 15.34 1.97 -7.01
N GLN A 10 15.58 3.28 -7.07
CA GLN A 10 14.52 4.28 -7.12
C GLN A 10 14.92 5.45 -8.01
N GLU A 11 13.93 6.01 -8.69
CA GLU A 11 14.08 7.29 -9.37
C GLU A 11 13.53 8.40 -8.47
N LYS A 12 14.42 9.27 -7.98
CA LYS A 12 14.04 10.35 -7.07
C LYS A 12 12.96 11.23 -7.72
N GLY A 13 11.87 11.45 -7.00
CA GLY A 13 10.76 12.31 -7.42
C GLY A 13 9.67 11.63 -8.25
N ILE A 14 9.86 10.38 -8.69
CA ILE A 14 8.84 9.63 -9.46
C ILE A 14 8.49 8.31 -8.76
N PHE A 15 9.50 7.49 -8.41
CA PHE A 15 9.31 6.16 -7.83
C PHE A 15 10.06 5.97 -6.50
N ALA A 16 10.21 7.05 -5.72
CA ALA A 16 10.68 6.93 -4.35
C ALA A 16 9.54 6.40 -3.47
N PHE A 17 9.80 5.36 -2.67
CA PHE A 17 8.87 4.91 -1.65
C PHE A 17 8.55 6.05 -0.68
N SER A 18 7.27 6.17 -0.32
CA SER A 18 6.80 7.20 0.59
C SER A 18 6.90 6.75 2.04
N MET A 19 6.75 7.70 2.95
CA MET A 19 6.50 7.39 4.36
C MET A 19 5.26 6.49 4.52
N ASP A 20 4.19 6.75 3.77
CA ASP A 20 2.97 5.93 3.79
C ASP A 20 3.28 4.45 3.51
N SER A 21 4.18 4.13 2.58
CA SER A 21 4.63 2.75 2.34
C SER A 21 5.42 2.17 3.52
N VAL A 22 6.22 2.96 4.23
CA VAL A 22 6.91 2.52 5.46
C VAL A 22 5.90 2.22 6.57
N LEU A 23 4.93 3.12 6.76
CA LEU A 23 3.88 2.95 7.75
C LEU A 23 3.02 1.72 7.46
N LEU A 24 2.65 1.50 6.19
CA LEU A 24 1.90 0.33 5.77
C LEU A 24 2.71 -0.96 5.95
N ALA A 25 4.01 -0.96 5.65
CA ALA A 25 4.86 -2.14 5.89
C ALA A 25 4.97 -2.49 7.39
N ALA A 26 4.95 -1.49 8.27
CA ALA A 26 4.96 -1.71 9.72
C ALA A 26 3.60 -2.16 10.28
N TYR A 27 2.51 -1.72 9.66
CA TYR A 27 1.13 -2.04 10.06
C TYR A 27 0.63 -3.37 9.50
N GLY A 28 0.98 -3.65 8.24
CA GLY A 28 0.48 -4.78 7.47
C GLY A 28 0.97 -6.12 8.01
N LYS A 29 0.20 -7.17 7.75
CA LYS A 29 0.63 -8.56 7.99
C LYS A 29 0.61 -9.32 6.68
N ALA A 30 1.78 -9.60 6.14
CA ALA A 30 1.93 -10.43 4.96
C ALA A 30 1.79 -11.90 5.38
N LYS A 31 1.01 -12.67 4.62
CA LYS A 31 0.83 -14.12 4.82
C LYS A 31 0.33 -14.76 3.54
N GLY A 32 0.64 -16.05 3.37
CA GLY A 32 0.17 -16.83 2.22
C GLY A 32 0.63 -16.21 0.90
N ASP A 33 -0.22 -16.29 -0.11
CA ASP A 33 0.02 -15.60 -1.38
C ASP A 33 -0.29 -14.12 -1.20
N MET A 34 0.71 -13.27 -1.38
CA MET A 34 0.62 -11.84 -1.15
C MET A 34 0.71 -11.06 -2.47
N LEU A 35 -0.16 -10.06 -2.62
CA LEU A 35 -0.13 -9.12 -3.75
C LEU A 35 0.20 -7.71 -3.27
N ASP A 36 1.25 -7.11 -3.83
CA ASP A 36 1.52 -5.67 -3.78
C ASP A 36 0.84 -4.99 -4.97
N LEU A 37 -0.29 -4.33 -4.72
CA LEU A 37 -1.14 -3.73 -5.76
C LEU A 37 -0.82 -2.24 -5.92
N GLY A 38 -0.28 -1.87 -7.08
CA GLY A 38 0.31 -0.55 -7.33
C GLY A 38 1.69 -0.44 -6.67
N CYS A 39 2.58 -1.38 -6.99
CA CYS A 39 3.79 -1.62 -6.21
C CYS A 39 4.84 -0.50 -6.29
N GLY A 40 4.77 0.40 -7.28
CA GLY A 40 5.81 1.39 -7.54
C GLY A 40 7.17 0.71 -7.71
N SER A 41 8.22 1.28 -7.10
CA SER A 41 9.55 0.65 -7.05
C SER A 41 9.63 -0.61 -6.18
N GLY A 42 8.50 -1.09 -5.65
CA GLY A 42 8.36 -2.39 -5.00
C GLY A 42 8.80 -2.44 -3.54
N PHE A 43 8.74 -1.31 -2.82
CA PHE A 43 9.03 -1.31 -1.39
C PHE A 43 8.13 -2.29 -0.63
N LEU A 44 6.81 -2.24 -0.82
CA LEU A 44 5.90 -3.10 -0.07
C LEU A 44 6.09 -4.60 -0.39
N ALA A 45 6.24 -4.95 -1.68
CA ALA A 45 6.59 -6.30 -2.12
C ALA A 45 7.86 -6.84 -1.44
N MET A 46 8.92 -6.02 -1.40
CA MET A 46 10.18 -6.40 -0.75
C MET A 46 10.09 -6.47 0.78
N ALA A 47 9.18 -5.72 1.41
CA ALA A 47 8.90 -5.81 2.86
C ALA A 47 8.20 -7.13 3.19
N ALA A 48 7.19 -7.49 2.39
CA ALA A 48 6.38 -8.67 2.59
C ALA A 48 7.14 -9.99 2.31
N TYR A 49 8.25 -9.92 1.56
CA TYR A 49 8.96 -11.09 1.02
C TYR A 49 9.28 -12.19 2.02
N ASP A 50 9.79 -11.82 3.21
CA ASP A 50 10.28 -12.81 4.18
C ASP A 50 9.12 -13.45 5.00
N ASP A 51 7.96 -12.78 5.04
CA ASP A 51 6.78 -13.20 5.82
C ASP A 51 5.71 -13.90 4.96
N ALA A 52 5.67 -13.61 3.66
CA ALA A 52 4.73 -14.22 2.71
C ALA A 52 5.21 -15.59 2.22
N THR A 53 4.28 -16.43 1.76
CA THR A 53 4.60 -17.69 1.07
C THR A 53 5.03 -17.43 -0.38
N SER A 54 4.37 -16.50 -1.04
CA SER A 54 4.71 -16.00 -2.37
C SER A 54 4.37 -14.52 -2.46
N VAL A 55 5.10 -13.77 -3.28
CA VAL A 55 4.83 -12.35 -3.54
C VAL A 55 4.62 -12.16 -5.04
N THR A 56 3.51 -11.53 -5.38
CA THR A 56 3.25 -10.97 -6.70
C THR A 56 3.18 -9.45 -6.56
N ALA A 57 3.81 -8.72 -7.47
CA ALA A 57 3.81 -7.26 -7.49
C ALA A 57 3.32 -6.75 -8.84
N VAL A 58 2.40 -5.80 -8.82
CA VAL A 58 1.76 -5.27 -10.03
C VAL A 58 1.81 -3.76 -10.03
N ASP A 59 2.29 -3.19 -11.12
CA ASP A 59 2.16 -1.76 -11.40
C ASP A 59 1.80 -1.55 -12.87
N ILE A 60 1.09 -0.47 -13.17
CA ILE A 60 0.75 -0.10 -14.55
C ILE A 60 1.94 0.54 -15.28
N GLU A 61 2.89 1.10 -14.53
CA GLU A 61 4.01 1.84 -15.06
C GLU A 61 5.22 0.93 -15.31
N PRO A 62 5.65 0.74 -16.57
CA PRO A 62 6.79 -0.11 -16.91
C PRO A 62 8.07 0.25 -16.16
N LYS A 63 8.31 1.55 -15.90
CA LYS A 63 9.52 1.97 -15.19
C LYS A 63 9.53 1.53 -13.73
N ALA A 64 8.36 1.48 -13.09
CA ALA A 64 8.21 1.01 -11.72
C ALA A 64 8.58 -0.48 -11.62
N VAL A 65 8.04 -1.28 -12.55
CA VAL A 65 8.34 -2.71 -12.69
C VAL A 65 9.82 -2.97 -12.94
N GLU A 66 10.47 -2.24 -13.86
CA GLU A 66 11.91 -2.36 -14.13
C GLU A 66 12.76 -2.12 -12.86
N LEU A 67 12.42 -1.09 -12.07
CA LEU A 67 13.13 -0.78 -10.84
C LEU A 67 12.94 -1.86 -9.78
N LEU A 68 11.74 -2.44 -9.68
CA LEU A 68 11.47 -3.56 -8.79
C LEU A 68 12.23 -4.82 -9.23
N GLU A 69 12.22 -5.17 -10.52
CA GLU A 69 12.98 -6.31 -11.06
C GLU A 69 14.47 -6.19 -10.71
N LYS A 70 15.05 -5.00 -10.91
CA LYS A 70 16.44 -4.74 -10.55
C LYS A 70 16.69 -4.88 -9.05
N SER A 71 15.78 -4.35 -8.23
CA SER A 71 15.87 -4.46 -6.77
C SER A 71 15.74 -5.91 -6.32
N ALA A 72 14.75 -6.65 -6.81
CA ALA A 72 14.56 -8.05 -6.50
C ALA A 72 15.78 -8.89 -6.90
N GLY A 73 16.33 -8.68 -8.10
CA GLY A 73 17.54 -9.34 -8.58
C GLY A 73 18.76 -9.11 -7.69
N GLU A 74 19.03 -7.86 -7.31
CA GLU A 74 20.15 -7.50 -6.42
C GLU A 74 20.04 -8.15 -5.03
N ASN A 75 18.82 -8.39 -4.56
CA ASN A 75 18.55 -9.00 -3.27
C ASN A 75 18.33 -10.51 -3.32
N GLY A 76 18.44 -11.13 -4.50
CA GLY A 76 18.17 -12.56 -4.69
C GLY A 76 16.72 -12.96 -4.38
N MET A 77 15.77 -12.04 -4.56
CA MET A 77 14.35 -12.27 -4.25
C MET A 77 13.61 -12.75 -5.49
N SER A 78 13.10 -13.97 -5.43
CA SER A 78 12.24 -14.53 -6.48
C SER A 78 10.79 -14.20 -6.18
N MET A 79 10.22 -13.28 -6.96
CA MET A 79 8.81 -12.86 -6.90
C MET A 79 8.25 -12.71 -8.31
N GLU A 80 6.93 -12.78 -8.44
CA GLU A 80 6.26 -12.52 -9.70
C GLU A 80 6.04 -11.01 -9.87
N ILE A 81 6.46 -10.45 -11.01
CA ILE A 81 6.32 -9.02 -11.28
C ILE A 81 5.58 -8.85 -12.60
N ARG A 82 4.47 -8.10 -12.59
CA ARG A 82 3.63 -7.88 -13.77
C ARG A 82 3.46 -6.38 -14.05
N CYS A 83 3.61 -6.01 -15.32
CA CYS A 83 3.31 -4.66 -15.79
C CYS A 83 1.93 -4.61 -16.45
N GLY A 84 1.03 -3.77 -15.96
CA GLY A 84 -0.27 -3.55 -16.59
C GLY A 84 -1.36 -3.11 -15.62
N ASP A 85 -2.56 -2.92 -16.17
CA ASP A 85 -3.75 -2.66 -15.38
C ASP A 85 -4.21 -3.96 -14.71
N PHE A 86 -4.17 -4.01 -13.39
CA PHE A 86 -4.53 -5.21 -12.63
C PHE A 86 -5.97 -5.69 -12.86
N ARG A 87 -6.86 -4.82 -13.38
CA ARG A 87 -8.24 -5.18 -13.73
C ARG A 87 -8.32 -6.10 -14.94
N THR A 88 -7.32 -6.05 -15.82
CA THR A 88 -7.30 -6.78 -17.10
C THR A 88 -6.23 -7.86 -17.16
N LEU A 89 -5.25 -7.82 -16.25
CA LEU A 89 -4.26 -8.87 -16.09
C LEU A 89 -4.91 -10.15 -15.57
N ASP A 90 -4.45 -11.29 -16.10
CA ASP A 90 -4.78 -12.61 -15.57
C ASP A 90 -3.99 -12.84 -14.26
N LEU A 91 -4.58 -12.40 -13.16
CA LEU A 91 -4.06 -12.53 -11.81
C LEU A 91 -4.84 -13.59 -11.03
N GLY A 92 -4.14 -14.33 -10.17
CA GLY A 92 -4.76 -15.24 -9.23
C GLY A 92 -5.53 -14.53 -8.11
N THR A 93 -5.88 -15.30 -7.08
CA THR A 93 -6.41 -14.74 -5.83
C THR A 93 -5.42 -14.90 -4.70
N TYR A 94 -5.41 -13.94 -3.79
CA TYR A 94 -4.38 -13.77 -2.77
C TYR A 94 -4.97 -13.84 -1.36
N ASP A 95 -4.17 -14.34 -0.43
CA ASP A 95 -4.49 -14.35 1.01
C ASP A 95 -4.38 -12.95 1.60
N THR A 96 -3.41 -12.18 1.10
CA THR A 96 -3.21 -10.78 1.50
C THR A 96 -2.95 -9.87 0.32
N ILE A 97 -3.51 -8.66 0.38
CA ILE A 97 -3.21 -7.57 -0.55
C ILE A 97 -2.70 -6.40 0.27
N TRP A 98 -1.55 -5.83 -0.09
CA TRP A 98 -1.11 -4.53 0.41
C TRP A 98 -1.23 -3.51 -0.72
N THR A 99 -1.68 -2.30 -0.39
CA THR A 99 -1.78 -1.23 -1.38
C THR A 99 -1.65 0.14 -0.74
N ASN A 100 -0.81 0.97 -1.34
CA ASN A 100 -0.79 2.42 -1.13
C ASN A 100 -1.20 3.07 -2.46
N PRO A 101 -2.51 3.13 -2.76
CA PRO A 101 -2.94 3.46 -4.09
C PRO A 101 -2.75 4.96 -4.39
N PRO A 102 -2.65 5.33 -5.68
CA PRO A 102 -2.46 6.71 -6.09
C PRO A 102 -3.75 7.50 -5.84
N PHE A 103 -3.92 8.08 -4.65
CA PHE A 103 -5.13 8.84 -4.36
C PHE A 103 -5.20 10.13 -5.19
N TYR A 104 -6.23 10.14 -6.04
CA TYR A 104 -6.78 11.26 -6.78
C TYR A 104 -7.12 12.42 -5.84
N LYS A 105 -6.66 13.63 -6.15
CA LYS A 105 -6.98 14.93 -5.49
C LYS A 105 -6.07 15.37 -4.33
N SER A 106 -4.77 15.52 -4.62
CA SER A 106 -3.95 16.57 -3.95
C SER A 106 -3.61 17.66 -4.97
N SER A 107 -3.95 18.90 -4.62
CA SER A 107 -3.88 20.19 -5.32
C SER A 107 -2.54 20.66 -5.89
N LEU A 108 -1.63 19.76 -6.25
CA LEU A 108 -0.40 20.08 -6.95
C LEU A 108 -0.41 19.34 -8.29
N GLN A 109 -0.61 20.12 -9.36
CA GLN A 109 -0.26 19.73 -10.73
C GLN A 109 1.22 19.33 -10.74
N ASN A 110 1.49 18.05 -10.50
CA ASN A 110 2.83 17.51 -10.71
C ASN A 110 3.00 17.40 -12.22
N LYS A 111 3.89 18.22 -12.80
CA LYS A 111 4.14 18.30 -14.25
C LYS A 111 4.75 17.03 -14.86
N ASN A 112 4.85 15.95 -14.09
CA ASN A 112 5.49 14.71 -14.52
C ASN A 112 4.44 13.74 -15.08
N VAL A 113 4.57 13.42 -16.37
CA VAL A 113 3.62 12.60 -17.14
C VAL A 113 3.46 11.19 -16.56
N ALA A 114 4.51 10.60 -15.98
CA ALA A 114 4.42 9.27 -15.34
C ALA A 114 3.54 9.30 -14.08
N VAL A 115 3.73 10.31 -13.22
CA VAL A 115 2.89 10.55 -12.05
C VAL A 115 1.47 10.91 -12.46
N ALA A 116 1.31 11.69 -13.53
CA ALA A 116 0.00 12.03 -14.09
C ALA A 116 -0.72 10.78 -14.63
N ARG A 117 -0.02 9.84 -15.28
CA ARG A 117 -0.60 8.60 -15.81
C ARG A 117 -1.08 7.65 -14.70
N ALA A 118 -0.30 7.49 -13.62
CA ALA A 118 -0.73 6.77 -12.43
C ALA A 118 -1.94 7.46 -11.74
N LYS A 119 -2.03 8.80 -11.86
CA LYS A 119 -3.16 9.64 -11.42
C LYS A 119 -4.25 9.86 -12.49
N HIS A 120 -4.18 9.22 -13.66
CA HIS A 120 -5.17 9.32 -14.75
C HIS A 120 -5.87 7.98 -14.99
N LEU A 121 -5.70 7.04 -14.05
CA LEU A 121 -6.58 5.91 -13.89
C LEU A 121 -7.95 6.47 -13.55
N ASP A 122 -8.79 6.65 -14.58
CA ASP A 122 -10.25 6.69 -14.54
C ASP A 122 -10.78 7.28 -13.23
N GLU A 123 -11.23 8.54 -13.24
CA GLU A 123 -11.65 9.22 -11.99
C GLU A 123 -12.76 8.46 -11.23
N ASP A 124 -13.43 7.53 -11.92
CA ASP A 124 -14.45 6.62 -11.40
C ASP A 124 -13.88 5.24 -10.97
N MET A 125 -12.57 5.04 -10.97
CA MET A 125 -11.91 3.78 -10.64
C MET A 125 -12.13 3.44 -9.16
N ARG A 126 -12.92 2.39 -8.95
CA ARG A 126 -13.23 1.82 -7.65
C ARG A 126 -12.12 0.88 -7.19
N TRP A 127 -10.96 1.44 -6.82
CA TRP A 127 -9.73 0.69 -6.53
C TRP A 127 -9.96 -0.49 -5.58
N PHE A 128 -10.63 -0.25 -4.44
CA PHE A 128 -10.82 -1.28 -3.43
C PHE A 128 -11.88 -2.30 -3.82
N TYR A 129 -12.90 -1.89 -4.59
CA TYR A 129 -13.87 -2.82 -5.14
C TYR A 129 -13.21 -3.80 -6.11
N GLU A 130 -12.36 -3.32 -7.02
CA GLU A 130 -11.63 -4.17 -7.96
C GLU A 130 -10.60 -5.06 -7.23
N ALA A 131 -9.85 -4.51 -6.27
CA ALA A 131 -8.93 -5.28 -5.44
C ALA A 131 -9.64 -6.42 -4.67
N SER A 132 -10.90 -6.22 -4.27
CA SER A 132 -11.68 -7.25 -3.57
C SER A 132 -11.84 -8.53 -4.38
N LYS A 133 -11.85 -8.43 -5.73
CA LYS A 133 -12.00 -9.58 -6.63
C LYS A 133 -10.76 -10.48 -6.60
N LEU A 134 -9.60 -9.89 -6.32
CA LEU A 134 -8.31 -10.58 -6.21
C LEU A 134 -8.08 -11.20 -4.83
N LEU A 135 -8.98 -11.05 -3.86
CA LEU A 135 -8.86 -11.72 -2.56
C LEU A 135 -9.52 -13.11 -2.56
N LYS A 136 -8.84 -14.08 -1.94
CA LYS A 136 -9.44 -15.34 -1.49
C LYS A 136 -10.55 -15.06 -0.47
N PRO A 137 -11.52 -15.97 -0.28
CA PRO A 137 -12.45 -15.88 0.86
C PRO A 137 -11.69 -15.76 2.18
N LYS A 138 -12.09 -14.83 3.06
CA LYS A 138 -11.39 -14.49 4.31
C LYS A 138 -9.97 -13.91 4.13
N GLY A 139 -9.58 -13.58 2.90
CA GLY A 139 -8.37 -12.82 2.61
C GLY A 139 -8.46 -11.39 3.16
N ALA A 140 -7.31 -10.79 3.43
CA ALA A 140 -7.21 -9.47 4.05
C ALA A 140 -6.50 -8.46 3.14
N LEU A 141 -7.11 -7.28 2.98
CA LEU A 141 -6.51 -6.11 2.35
C LEU A 141 -5.99 -5.16 3.42
N TYR A 142 -4.77 -4.68 3.25
CA TYR A 142 -4.12 -3.67 4.08
C TYR A 142 -3.84 -2.44 3.23
N ALA A 143 -4.20 -1.27 3.72
CA ALA A 143 -3.97 -0.03 2.99
C ALA A 143 -3.67 1.15 3.88
N VAL A 144 -3.01 2.15 3.29
CA VAL A 144 -2.81 3.48 3.83
C VAL A 144 -3.45 4.48 2.89
N VAL A 145 -4.31 5.36 3.40
CA VAL A 145 -5.17 6.22 2.58
C VAL A 145 -5.30 7.62 3.16
N ASP A 146 -5.60 8.62 2.33
CA ASP A 146 -5.97 9.94 2.82
C ASP A 146 -7.36 9.91 3.47
N VAL A 147 -7.49 10.58 4.62
CA VAL A 147 -8.76 10.67 5.34
C VAL A 147 -9.85 11.30 4.47
N ALA A 148 -9.49 12.23 3.57
CA ALA A 148 -10.42 12.92 2.69
C ALA A 148 -11.21 11.98 1.76
N HIS A 149 -10.69 10.79 1.44
CA HIS A 149 -11.33 9.81 0.56
C HIS A 149 -11.98 8.65 1.32
N PHE A 150 -11.95 8.68 2.66
CA PHE A 150 -12.32 7.52 3.44
C PHE A 150 -13.79 7.10 3.26
N GLN A 151 -14.70 8.06 3.02
CA GLN A 151 -16.12 7.75 2.76
C GLN A 151 -16.31 6.94 1.47
N ASP A 152 -15.64 7.33 0.38
CA ASP A 152 -15.69 6.62 -0.91
C ASP A 152 -15.12 5.21 -0.76
N ILE A 153 -14.04 5.07 0.01
CA ILE A 153 -13.42 3.78 0.33
C ILE A 153 -14.42 2.86 1.04
N LEU A 154 -15.18 3.34 2.02
CA LEU A 154 -16.18 2.52 2.72
C LEU A 154 -17.25 1.97 1.76
N VAL A 155 -17.64 2.74 0.74
CA VAL A 155 -18.58 2.29 -0.30
C VAL A 155 -17.94 1.15 -1.10
N ASP A 156 -16.68 1.31 -1.53
CA ASP A 156 -15.96 0.25 -2.23
C ASP A 156 -15.79 -1.03 -1.41
N LEU A 157 -15.43 -0.90 -0.13
CA LEU A 157 -15.31 -2.06 0.74
C LEU A 157 -16.64 -2.81 0.85
N LYS A 158 -17.74 -2.08 1.04
CA LYS A 158 -19.09 -2.66 1.15
C LYS A 158 -19.50 -3.39 -0.13
N GLU A 159 -19.36 -2.75 -1.28
CA GLU A 159 -19.73 -3.36 -2.57
C GLU A 159 -18.82 -4.54 -2.94
N GLY A 160 -17.57 -4.55 -2.45
CA GLY A 160 -16.62 -5.66 -2.58
C GLY A 160 -16.84 -6.81 -1.58
N ASN A 161 -17.93 -6.78 -0.80
CA ASN A 161 -18.18 -7.72 0.30
C ASN A 161 -16.99 -7.84 1.26
N MET A 162 -16.34 -6.71 1.55
CA MET A 162 -15.25 -6.60 2.51
C MET A 162 -15.73 -5.86 3.76
N THR A 163 -15.29 -6.34 4.91
CA THR A 163 -15.56 -5.66 6.19
C THR A 163 -14.30 -4.98 6.67
N LEU A 164 -14.40 -3.68 6.95
CA LEU A 164 -13.37 -2.94 7.67
C LEU A 164 -13.27 -3.49 9.10
N THR A 165 -12.15 -4.10 9.45
CA THR A 165 -11.97 -4.77 10.75
C THR A 165 -11.01 -4.03 11.67
N HIS A 166 -10.04 -3.31 11.12
CA HIS A 166 -9.05 -2.56 11.89
C HIS A 166 -8.82 -1.22 11.23
N LEU A 167 -8.69 -0.18 12.05
CA LEU A 167 -8.42 1.18 11.62
C LEU A 167 -7.45 1.83 12.59
N ARG A 168 -6.41 2.46 12.06
CA ARG A 168 -5.44 3.26 12.82
C ARG A 168 -5.33 4.65 12.20
N PRO A 169 -5.80 5.71 12.89
CA PRO A 169 -5.64 7.07 12.40
C PRO A 169 -4.18 7.52 12.56
N VAL A 170 -3.68 8.27 11.59
CA VAL A 170 -2.31 8.76 11.54
C VAL A 170 -2.31 10.28 11.45
N TYR A 171 -1.57 10.88 12.35
CA TYR A 171 -1.46 12.31 12.58
C TYR A 171 -0.03 12.76 12.30
N TRP A 172 0.11 13.99 11.80
CA TRP A 172 1.44 14.57 11.67
C TRP A 172 2.08 14.77 13.05
N ARG A 173 1.34 15.39 13.98
CA ARG A 173 1.71 15.65 15.38
C ARG A 173 0.50 15.55 16.28
N GLU A 174 0.74 15.45 17.58
CA GLU A 174 -0.33 15.52 18.57
C GLU A 174 -1.03 16.88 18.51
N GLY A 175 -2.36 16.87 18.64
CA GLY A 175 -3.20 18.07 18.54
C GLY A 175 -3.60 18.49 17.11
N GLU A 176 -3.04 17.87 16.06
CA GLU A 176 -3.48 18.08 14.68
C GLU A 176 -4.65 17.16 14.29
N GLU A 177 -5.23 17.40 13.10
CA GLU A 177 -6.18 16.47 12.48
C GLU A 177 -5.45 15.27 11.83
N ALA A 178 -6.13 14.13 11.78
CA ALA A 178 -5.61 12.97 11.07
C ALA A 178 -5.55 13.26 9.56
N ARG A 179 -4.45 12.88 8.92
CA ARG A 179 -4.27 13.04 7.47
C ARG A 179 -4.25 11.71 6.74
N ARG A 180 -3.89 10.63 7.44
CA ARG A 180 -3.91 9.28 6.89
C ARG A 180 -4.67 8.32 7.78
N ILE A 181 -5.19 7.27 7.17
CA ILE A 181 -5.73 6.10 7.86
C ILE A 181 -4.99 4.87 7.34
N LEU A 182 -4.43 4.09 8.26
CA LEU A 182 -4.05 2.71 8.00
C LEU A 182 -5.26 1.83 8.33
N PHE A 183 -5.60 0.89 7.46
CA PHE A 183 -6.72 -0.01 7.74
C PHE A 183 -6.53 -1.43 7.22
N THR A 184 -7.30 -2.33 7.79
CA THR A 184 -7.46 -3.71 7.32
C THR A 184 -8.91 -4.01 7.01
N ALA A 185 -9.17 -4.52 5.81
CA ALA A 185 -10.47 -5.03 5.40
C ALA A 185 -10.40 -6.54 5.11
N VAL A 186 -11.42 -7.30 5.48
CA VAL A 186 -11.46 -8.76 5.30
C VAL A 186 -12.64 -9.16 4.42
N LYS A 187 -12.39 -9.97 3.39
CA LYS A 187 -13.43 -10.44 2.47
C LYS A 187 -14.34 -11.48 3.12
N GLY A 188 -15.64 -11.20 3.14
CA GLY A 188 -16.64 -12.00 3.85
C GLY A 188 -16.43 -12.02 5.37
N GLY A 189 -15.88 -10.93 5.92
CA GLY A 189 -15.68 -10.75 7.36
C GLY A 189 -17.00 -10.59 8.14
N GLY A 190 -16.91 -10.73 9.47
CA GLY A 190 -17.99 -10.38 10.38
C GLY A 190 -17.98 -8.89 10.71
N SER A 191 -19.09 -8.37 11.26
CA SER A 191 -19.22 -6.94 11.59
C SER A 191 -18.61 -6.61 12.95
N PHE A 192 -17.35 -6.19 12.95
CA PHE A 192 -16.69 -5.58 14.09
C PHE A 192 -15.57 -4.64 13.60
N LEU A 193 -15.27 -3.61 14.38
CA LEU A 193 -14.19 -2.67 14.09
C LEU A 193 -13.33 -2.49 15.33
N HIS A 194 -12.03 -2.72 15.20
CA HIS A 194 -11.03 -2.35 16.18
C HIS A 194 -10.37 -1.03 15.76
N MET A 195 -10.63 0.02 16.54
CA MET A 195 -9.95 1.31 16.39
C MET A 195 -8.67 1.31 17.23
N ALA A 196 -7.53 1.28 16.55
CA ALA A 196 -6.23 1.31 17.20
C ALA A 196 -5.89 2.70 17.74
N ARG A 197 -4.93 2.76 18.67
CA ARG A 197 -4.37 4.03 19.15
C ARG A 197 -3.81 4.84 17.98
N PRO A 198 -3.94 6.18 18.02
CA PRO A 198 -3.40 7.04 16.98
C PRO A 198 -1.90 6.80 16.80
N LEU A 199 -1.42 6.99 15.57
CA LEU A 199 0.00 7.10 15.27
C LEU A 199 0.33 8.57 15.06
N TYR A 200 1.30 9.10 15.80
CA TYR A 200 1.87 10.43 15.56
C TYR A 200 3.20 10.26 14.83
N ILE A 201 3.39 11.00 13.73
CA ILE A 201 4.61 10.88 12.92
C ILE A 201 5.77 11.60 13.61
N TYR A 202 5.53 12.81 14.10
CA TYR A 202 6.53 13.68 14.72
C TYR A 202 6.10 14.08 16.14
N GLU A 203 7.08 14.33 17.01
CA GLU A 203 6.85 15.03 18.28
C GLU A 203 7.06 16.54 18.08
N VAL A 204 8.32 16.96 17.95
CA VAL A 204 8.73 18.32 17.59
C VAL A 204 9.45 18.28 16.26
N ASP A 205 10.77 18.16 16.18
CA ASP A 205 11.48 18.21 14.89
C ASP A 205 11.92 16.83 14.38
N ASP A 206 11.70 15.80 15.19
CA ASP A 206 12.09 14.42 14.92
C ASP A 206 10.89 13.47 14.91
N TYR A 207 11.12 12.29 14.33
CA TYR A 207 10.15 11.20 14.39
C TYR A 207 9.89 10.78 15.84
N THR A 208 8.64 10.41 16.13
CA THR A 208 8.32 9.68 17.38
C THR A 208 9.15 8.41 17.47
N GLU A 209 9.40 7.91 18.70
CA GLU A 209 10.13 6.65 18.91
C GLU A 209 9.54 5.49 18.10
N GLU A 210 8.20 5.42 18.01
CA GLU A 210 7.50 4.41 17.23
C GLU A 210 7.85 4.49 15.73
N VAL A 211 7.82 5.69 15.14
CA VAL A 211 8.14 5.87 13.72
C VAL A 211 9.64 5.73 13.45
N ALA A 212 10.50 6.25 14.32
CA ALA A 212 11.95 6.05 14.25
C ALA A 212 12.31 4.55 14.23
N GLY A 213 11.62 3.75 15.05
CA GLY A 213 11.74 2.30 15.07
C GLY A 213 11.37 1.64 13.74
N TYR A 214 10.43 2.17 12.96
CA TYR A 214 10.16 1.69 11.59
C TYR A 214 11.32 1.99 10.64
N TYR A 215 12.10 3.03 10.93
CA TYR A 215 13.31 3.39 10.21
C TYR A 215 14.58 2.67 10.68
N GLY A 216 14.49 1.80 11.69
CA GLY A 216 15.66 1.14 12.29
C GLY A 216 16.58 2.11 13.03
N ARG A 217 16.04 3.23 13.51
CA ARG A 217 16.73 4.26 14.29
C ARG A 217 16.35 4.18 15.76
#